data_AF-A0A197JGU2-F1
#
_entry.id   AF-A0A197JGU2-F1
#
_cell.length_a   1.000
_cell.length_b   1.000
_cell.length_c   1.000
_cell.angle_alpha   90.00
_cell.angle_beta   90.00
_cell.angle_gamma   90.00
#
_symmetry.space_group_name_H-M   'P 1'
#
loop_
_entity.id
_entity.type
_entity.pdbx_description
1 polymer ?
#
loop_
_entity_poly.entity_id
_entity_poly.type
_entity_poly.pdbx_seq_one_letter_code
_entity_poly.pdbx_strand_id
1 'polypeptide(L)'
;MSTHPAFNSLVGALPLAGEVFLHREATWFLTSPIFECLQSLSIPAFDLDCYSRAMDRLRNLERIHFVFDDSSVVSDFEDDSVGSVSPELSEDAAQASKTNPLRALVTFVKDFSPRFKGRPKTVIWSDSAMRSDVHHIFPLVKIEILQILPPLKSPRFLNKDNFPQCLTHLASTDLAHVQEIVDILTLPNLWFKILCDNRQFLQRASLLSRESRPALTEHELMPLEDVIILGGRERLTTEIDDIPFAFSQTLRKIAVAVEGVFEEILCIGRGWVDLPVLMRLSINANLGRLVPDRDLFRHCPNLQRVLLSDKIKRYRYRGIVTCLPADLSRLESLNLRG
;
A
#
# COMPACT_ATOMS: atom_id res chain seq x y z
N MET A 1 -37.78 44.23 -2.56
CA MET A 1 -38.32 43.33 -1.52
C MET A 1 -39.00 42.17 -2.22
N SER A 2 -38.30 41.04 -2.32
CA SER A 2 -38.84 39.79 -2.89
C SER A 2 -38.11 38.65 -2.19
N THR A 3 -38.88 37.80 -1.52
CA THR A 3 -38.45 36.67 -0.70
C THR A 3 -38.34 35.43 -1.57
N HIS A 4 -37.12 34.90 -1.73
CA HIS A 4 -36.88 33.57 -2.30
C HIS A 4 -36.92 32.50 -1.19
N PRO A 5 -37.63 31.37 -1.37
CA PRO A 5 -37.60 30.28 -0.42
C PRO A 5 -36.40 29.37 -0.67
N ALA A 6 -35.69 29.05 0.42
CA ALA A 6 -34.67 28.03 0.47
C ALA A 6 -35.33 26.63 0.48
N PHE A 7 -34.96 25.80 -0.48
CA PHE A 7 -35.20 24.36 -0.46
C PHE A 7 -33.88 23.67 -0.82
N ASN A 8 -33.62 22.56 -0.11
CA ASN A 8 -32.47 21.63 -0.21
C ASN A 8 -31.32 21.89 0.77
N SER A 9 -31.44 21.34 1.98
CA SER A 9 -30.38 20.49 2.56
C SER A 9 -30.93 19.70 3.75
N LEU A 10 -31.59 18.58 3.46
CA LEU A 10 -31.92 17.54 4.43
C LEU A 10 -31.51 16.20 3.78
N VAL A 11 -30.21 16.05 3.56
CA VAL A 11 -29.58 14.73 3.46
C VAL A 11 -28.87 14.55 4.79
N GLY A 12 -29.48 13.75 5.66
CA GLY A 12 -28.97 13.45 6.98
C GLY A 12 -27.53 12.97 6.90
N ALA A 13 -26.66 13.63 7.65
CA ALA A 13 -25.40 13.03 8.07
C ALA A 13 -25.76 11.74 8.82
N LEU A 14 -25.58 10.59 8.16
CA LEU A 14 -25.47 9.33 8.87
C LEU A 14 -24.33 9.53 9.89
N PRO A 15 -24.54 9.25 11.19
CA PRO A 15 -23.45 9.26 12.13
C PRO A 15 -22.39 8.31 11.58
N LEU A 16 -21.19 8.84 11.33
CA LEU A 16 -19.99 8.04 11.11
C LEU A 16 -20.05 6.94 12.17
N ALA A 17 -20.09 5.69 11.74
CA ALA A 17 -20.16 4.53 12.63
C ALA A 17 -19.05 4.73 13.67
N GLY A 18 -19.46 5.13 14.88
CA GLY A 18 -18.53 5.37 15.96
C GLY A 18 -17.85 4.05 16.24
N GLU A 19 -16.56 3.99 15.94
CA GLU A 19 -15.76 2.80 16.21
C GLU A 19 -15.72 2.66 17.74
N VAL A 20 -16.49 1.70 18.26
CA VAL A 20 -16.52 1.41 19.69
C VAL A 20 -15.25 0.65 20.02
N PHE A 21 -14.28 1.33 20.61
CA PHE A 21 -13.11 0.70 21.21
C PHE A 21 -13.55 -0.07 22.45
N LEU A 22 -13.77 -1.37 22.30
CA LEU A 22 -13.94 -2.25 23.44
C LEU A 22 -12.57 -2.41 24.11
N HIS A 23 -12.50 -2.20 25.42
CA HIS A 23 -11.30 -2.47 26.21
C HIS A 23 -10.77 -3.88 25.90
N ARG A 24 -9.45 -4.01 25.86
CA ARG A 24 -8.71 -5.24 25.57
C ARG A 24 -9.26 -6.44 26.35
N GLU A 25 -9.51 -6.27 27.64
CA GLU A 25 -10.11 -7.31 28.49
C GLU A 25 -11.54 -7.66 28.06
N ALA A 26 -12.36 -6.67 27.69
CA ALA A 26 -13.73 -6.90 27.25
C ALA A 26 -13.78 -7.78 25.98
N THR A 27 -12.86 -7.56 25.03
CA THR A 27 -12.76 -8.41 23.84
C THR A 27 -12.50 -9.87 24.24
N TRP A 28 -11.55 -10.12 25.15
CA TRP A 28 -11.28 -11.46 25.65
C TRP A 28 -12.47 -12.08 26.39
N PHE A 29 -13.10 -11.34 27.32
CA PHE A 29 -14.24 -11.81 28.09
C PHE A 29 -15.44 -12.16 27.22
N LEU A 30 -15.70 -11.40 26.16
CA LEU A 30 -16.82 -11.63 25.25
C LEU A 30 -16.55 -12.78 24.27
N THR A 31 -15.31 -12.92 23.79
CA THR A 31 -14.98 -13.91 22.77
C THR A 31 -14.62 -15.27 23.36
N SER A 32 -14.01 -15.31 24.55
CA SER A 32 -13.54 -16.57 25.13
C SER A 32 -14.62 -17.63 25.35
N PRO A 33 -15.88 -17.35 25.70
CA PRO A 33 -16.90 -18.40 25.82
C PRO A 33 -17.33 -19.00 24.48
N ILE A 34 -17.04 -18.32 23.36
CA ILE A 34 -17.54 -18.67 22.02
C ILE A 34 -16.43 -18.96 21.00
N PHE A 35 -15.18 -19.13 21.44
CA PHE A 35 -14.03 -19.39 20.55
C PHE A 35 -14.25 -20.54 19.56
N GLU A 36 -14.92 -21.61 20.00
CA GLU A 36 -15.22 -22.76 19.17
C GLU A 36 -16.17 -22.43 18.00
N CYS A 37 -16.89 -21.31 18.07
CA CYS A 37 -17.84 -20.88 17.05
C CYS A 37 -17.26 -19.80 16.13
N LEU A 38 -16.12 -19.20 16.48
CA LEU A 38 -15.55 -18.08 15.72
C LEU A 38 -14.80 -18.57 14.48
N GLN A 39 -15.13 -17.96 13.34
CA GLN A 39 -14.39 -18.12 12.08
C GLN A 39 -13.45 -16.94 11.79
N SER A 40 -13.69 -15.81 12.44
CA SER A 40 -12.87 -14.60 12.34
C SER A 40 -12.66 -14.02 13.73
N LEU A 41 -11.43 -13.61 14.03
CA LEU A 41 -11.07 -13.04 15.33
C LEU A 41 -9.99 -12.00 15.17
N SER A 42 -10.19 -10.84 15.81
CA SER A 42 -9.17 -9.81 15.96
C SER A 42 -8.39 -10.05 17.25
N ILE A 43 -7.07 -10.16 17.13
CA ILE A 43 -6.16 -10.50 18.24
C ILE A 43 -5.18 -9.35 18.43
N PRO A 44 -5.21 -8.65 19.58
CA PRO A 44 -4.16 -7.70 19.94
C PRO A 44 -2.80 -8.41 20.01
N ALA A 45 -1.78 -7.86 19.36
CA ALA A 45 -0.45 -8.48 19.30
C ALA A 45 0.16 -8.72 20.71
N PHE A 46 -0.19 -7.89 21.68
CA PHE A 46 0.26 -8.03 23.06
C PHE A 46 -0.49 -9.11 23.87
N ASP A 47 -1.61 -9.63 23.38
CA ASP A 47 -2.43 -10.67 24.05
C ASP A 47 -2.15 -12.08 23.56
N LEU A 48 -1.19 -12.28 22.66
CA LEU A 48 -1.00 -13.57 22.01
C LEU A 48 -0.79 -14.72 22.98
N ASP A 49 -0.19 -14.49 24.14
CA ASP A 49 -0.05 -15.49 25.19
C ASP A 49 -1.41 -16.03 25.69
N CYS A 50 -2.40 -15.14 25.88
CA CYS A 50 -3.74 -15.52 26.30
C CYS A 50 -4.42 -16.39 25.23
N TYR A 51 -4.37 -15.96 23.97
CA TYR A 51 -4.93 -16.72 22.86
C TYR A 51 -4.18 -18.03 22.60
N SER A 52 -2.86 -18.06 22.82
CA SER A 52 -2.03 -19.27 22.69
C SER A 52 -2.45 -20.34 23.70
N ARG A 53 -2.73 -19.96 24.96
CA ARG A 53 -3.23 -20.88 25.98
C ARG A 53 -4.62 -21.45 25.64
N ALA A 54 -5.41 -20.73 24.86
CA ALA A 54 -6.74 -21.16 24.41
C ALA A 54 -6.76 -21.72 22.98
N MET A 55 -5.61 -22.03 22.38
CA MET A 55 -5.48 -22.37 20.97
C MET A 55 -6.36 -23.55 20.54
N ASP A 56 -6.53 -24.56 21.40
CA ASP A 56 -7.38 -25.73 21.19
C ASP A 56 -8.84 -25.38 20.85
N ARG A 57 -9.31 -24.25 21.39
CA ARG A 57 -10.67 -23.76 21.26
C ARG A 57 -10.88 -22.98 19.96
N LEU A 58 -9.80 -22.53 19.31
CA LEU A 58 -9.83 -21.75 18.08
C LEU A 58 -9.88 -22.62 16.80
N ARG A 59 -10.31 -23.88 16.90
CA ARG A 59 -10.29 -24.86 15.79
C ARG A 59 -11.04 -24.47 14.52
N ASN A 60 -12.02 -23.57 14.64
CA ASN A 60 -12.85 -23.10 13.53
C ASN A 60 -12.38 -21.76 12.97
N LEU A 61 -11.31 -21.19 13.51
CA LEU A 61 -10.80 -19.89 13.11
C LEU A 61 -10.15 -19.99 11.73
N GLU A 62 -10.68 -19.21 10.78
CA GLU A 62 -10.18 -19.17 9.40
C GLU A 62 -9.53 -17.83 9.07
N ARG A 63 -9.99 -16.74 9.69
CA ARG A 63 -9.46 -15.38 9.50
C ARG A 63 -8.92 -14.85 10.81
N ILE A 64 -7.64 -14.48 10.81
CA ILE A 64 -6.97 -13.89 11.97
C ILE A 64 -6.67 -12.44 11.62
N HIS A 65 -7.10 -11.51 12.46
CA HIS A 65 -6.80 -10.09 12.29
C HIS A 65 -5.90 -9.62 13.43
N PHE A 66 -4.62 -9.42 13.15
CA PHE A 66 -3.73 -8.90 14.18
C PHE A 66 -3.85 -7.39 14.30
N VAL A 67 -4.13 -6.94 15.52
CA VAL A 67 -4.25 -5.52 15.86
C VAL A 67 -3.01 -5.13 16.64
N PHE A 68 -2.27 -4.16 16.12
CA PHE A 68 -1.20 -3.51 16.85
C PHE A 68 -1.82 -2.31 17.53
N ASP A 69 -2.15 -2.48 18.81
CA ASP A 69 -2.63 -1.39 19.64
C ASP A 69 -1.42 -0.75 20.33
N ASP A 70 -1.26 0.57 20.18
CA ASP A 70 -0.18 1.34 20.82
C ASP A 70 -0.51 1.64 22.29
N SER A 71 -1.22 0.74 22.96
CA SER A 71 -1.69 0.95 24.33
C SER A 71 -0.57 0.88 25.37
N SER A 72 0.70 0.71 24.95
CA SER A 72 1.84 0.77 25.85
C SER A 72 2.36 2.19 26.12
N VAL A 73 1.81 3.22 25.47
CA VAL A 73 2.37 4.58 25.58
C VAL A 73 1.28 5.66 25.64
N VAL A 74 0.56 5.78 26.76
CA VAL A 74 0.32 7.11 27.42
C VAL A 74 0.04 6.92 28.93
N SER A 75 0.83 6.12 29.65
CA SER A 75 0.80 6.13 31.12
C SER A 75 2.18 5.78 31.66
N ASP A 76 2.88 6.52 32.51
CA ASP A 76 2.56 7.74 33.26
C ASP A 76 3.90 8.26 33.87
N PHE A 77 4.94 8.48 33.07
CA PHE A 77 6.22 8.98 33.60
C PHE A 77 6.93 9.91 32.61
N GLU A 78 6.30 11.03 32.26
CA GLU A 78 7.04 12.30 32.29
C GLU A 78 7.15 12.72 33.77
N ASP A 79 7.80 11.88 34.58
CA ASP A 79 8.21 12.26 35.92
C ASP A 79 9.59 12.89 35.75
N ASP A 80 9.63 14.20 35.94
CA ASP A 80 10.75 15.14 35.83
C ASP A 80 11.95 14.81 36.74
N SER A 81 12.19 13.54 37.07
CA SER A 81 13.32 13.12 37.88
C SER A 81 14.61 13.16 37.05
N VAL A 82 15.28 14.31 37.14
CA VAL A 82 16.64 14.59 36.69
C VAL A 82 17.64 13.64 37.37
N GLY A 83 17.71 12.40 36.90
CA GLY A 83 18.69 11.40 37.29
C GLY A 83 19.37 10.88 36.05
N SER A 84 20.62 11.28 35.82
CA SER A 84 21.44 10.85 34.68
C SER A 84 21.75 9.35 34.77
N VAL A 85 20.84 8.50 34.30
CA VAL A 85 21.12 7.07 34.11
C VAL A 85 21.81 6.89 32.76
N SER A 86 22.92 6.16 32.76
CA SER A 86 23.76 5.91 31.57
C SER A 86 22.94 5.38 30.38
N PRO A 87 23.06 5.98 29.17
CA PRO A 87 22.29 5.62 27.98
C PRO A 87 22.51 4.18 27.48
N GLU A 88 23.68 3.59 27.72
CA GLU A 88 24.15 2.40 27.00
C GLU A 88 23.49 1.08 27.42
N LEU A 89 22.90 0.97 28.62
CA LEU A 89 22.22 -0.27 29.07
C LEU A 89 20.72 -0.31 28.72
N SER A 90 20.16 0.78 28.18
CA SER A 90 18.73 0.90 27.91
C SER A 90 18.32 0.42 26.51
N GLU A 91 19.19 0.57 25.51
CA GLU A 91 18.85 0.27 24.11
C GLU A 91 18.61 -1.22 23.85
N ASP A 92 19.43 -2.11 24.44
CA ASP A 92 19.28 -3.55 24.27
C ASP A 92 18.00 -4.10 24.92
N ALA A 93 17.65 -3.59 26.11
CA ALA A 93 16.41 -3.98 26.80
C ALA A 93 15.17 -3.47 26.04
N ALA A 94 15.23 -2.24 25.53
CA ALA A 94 14.17 -1.67 24.71
C ALA A 94 13.99 -2.46 23.39
N GLN A 95 15.09 -2.88 22.75
CA GLN A 95 15.05 -3.65 21.51
C GLN A 95 14.56 -5.09 21.72
N ALA A 96 14.95 -5.73 22.83
CA ALA A 96 14.46 -7.05 23.22
C ALA A 96 12.95 -7.05 23.49
N SER A 97 12.43 -6.01 24.16
CA SER A 97 11.00 -5.86 24.40
C SER A 97 10.19 -5.67 23.12
N LYS A 98 10.74 -4.98 22.10
CA LYS A 98 10.05 -4.68 20.83
C LYS A 98 10.00 -5.83 19.84
N THR A 99 11.04 -6.67 19.82
CA THR A 99 11.10 -7.84 18.92
C THR A 99 10.20 -8.99 19.39
N ASN A 100 9.79 -8.97 20.65
CA ASN A 100 9.01 -10.04 21.27
C ASN A 100 7.60 -10.20 20.67
N PRO A 101 6.76 -9.14 20.52
CA PRO A 101 5.40 -9.30 19.98
C PRO A 101 5.39 -9.78 18.53
N LEU A 102 6.32 -9.29 17.71
CA LEU A 102 6.43 -9.72 16.31
C LEU A 102 6.79 -11.20 16.18
N ARG A 103 7.72 -11.69 17.02
CA ARG A 103 8.05 -13.12 17.06
C ARG A 103 6.89 -13.94 17.61
N ALA A 104 6.18 -13.45 18.61
CA ALA A 104 5.00 -14.11 19.16
C ALA A 104 3.92 -14.31 18.08
N LEU A 105 3.73 -13.36 17.14
CA LEU A 105 2.80 -13.52 16.01
C LEU A 105 3.20 -14.68 15.11
N VAL A 106 4.48 -14.76 14.76
CA VAL A 106 5.02 -15.84 13.94
C VAL A 106 4.82 -17.18 14.66
N THR A 107 5.24 -17.28 15.92
CA THR A 107 5.09 -18.49 16.73
C THR A 107 3.63 -18.92 16.82
N PHE A 108 2.71 -17.98 17.09
CA PHE A 108 1.28 -18.25 17.15
C PHE A 108 0.77 -18.89 15.85
N VAL A 109 1.11 -18.33 14.68
CA VAL A 109 0.65 -18.88 13.39
C VAL A 109 1.37 -20.20 13.05
N LYS A 110 2.65 -20.35 13.41
CA LYS A 110 3.43 -21.59 13.27
C LYS A 110 2.85 -22.73 14.10
N ASP A 111 2.33 -22.45 15.29
CA ASP A 111 1.71 -23.46 16.14
C ASP A 111 0.27 -23.75 15.70
N PHE A 112 -0.47 -22.71 15.29
CA PHE A 112 -1.87 -22.83 14.87
C PHE A 112 -2.03 -23.61 13.56
N SER A 113 -1.19 -23.36 12.56
CA SER A 113 -1.38 -23.89 11.20
C SER A 113 -1.22 -25.42 11.06
N PRO A 114 -0.20 -26.07 11.66
CA PRO A 114 -0.08 -27.52 11.66
C PRO A 114 -1.19 -28.19 12.47
N ARG A 115 -1.62 -27.56 13.57
CA ARG A 115 -2.64 -28.09 14.46
C ARG A 115 -4.02 -28.12 13.82
N PHE A 116 -4.33 -27.10 13.02
CA PHE A 116 -5.60 -26.97 12.30
C PHE A 116 -5.37 -26.90 10.79
N LYS A 117 -4.86 -27.99 10.22
CA LYS A 117 -4.42 -28.06 8.82
C LYS A 117 -5.48 -27.53 7.84
N GLY A 118 -5.10 -26.49 7.09
CA GLY A 118 -5.94 -25.86 6.07
C GLY A 118 -7.07 -24.97 6.59
N ARG A 119 -7.15 -24.74 7.91
CA ARG A 119 -8.12 -23.83 8.52
C ARG A 119 -7.73 -22.36 8.43
N PRO A 120 -6.52 -21.91 8.85
CA PRO A 120 -6.17 -20.51 8.69
C PRO A 120 -6.07 -20.20 7.20
N LYS A 121 -7.00 -19.41 6.68
CA LYS A 121 -7.09 -19.02 5.27
C LYS A 121 -6.50 -17.64 5.05
N THR A 122 -6.70 -16.74 6.00
CA THR A 122 -6.36 -15.33 5.82
C THR A 122 -5.82 -14.75 7.12
N VAL A 123 -4.72 -14.02 7.01
CA VAL A 123 -4.20 -13.18 8.09
C VAL A 123 -4.17 -11.74 7.59
N ILE A 124 -4.90 -10.86 8.27
CA ILE A 124 -4.92 -9.42 8.02
C ILE A 124 -4.34 -8.68 9.23
N TRP A 125 -4.02 -7.40 9.02
CA TRP A 125 -3.30 -6.59 9.99
C TRP A 125 -3.86 -5.17 9.97
N SER A 126 -4.10 -4.59 11.15
CA SER A 126 -4.32 -3.15 11.26
C SER A 126 -2.99 -2.41 11.30
N ASP A 127 -2.87 -1.36 10.50
CA ASP A 127 -1.71 -0.46 10.46
C ASP A 127 -1.89 0.75 11.39
N SER A 128 -2.92 0.73 12.24
CA SER A 128 -3.24 1.83 13.15
C SER A 128 -2.10 2.03 14.15
N ALA A 129 -1.38 3.14 14.02
CA ALA A 129 -0.36 3.60 14.95
C ALA A 129 0.82 2.65 15.20
N MET A 130 1.25 1.87 14.19
CA MET A 130 2.55 1.23 14.29
C MET A 130 3.64 2.30 14.47
N ARG A 131 4.44 2.15 15.52
CA ARG A 131 5.62 3.01 15.74
C ARG A 131 6.56 2.90 14.55
N SER A 132 7.24 4.02 14.22
CA SER A 132 8.09 4.14 13.04
C SER A 132 9.22 3.11 12.96
N ASP A 133 9.69 2.64 14.11
CA ASP A 133 10.73 1.62 14.27
C ASP A 133 10.25 0.21 13.88
N VAL A 134 8.97 -0.09 14.04
CA VAL A 134 8.38 -1.39 13.69
C VAL A 134 8.18 -1.54 12.17
N HIS A 135 8.00 -0.43 11.45
CA HIS A 135 7.71 -0.44 10.00
C HIS A 135 8.78 -1.12 9.15
N HIS A 136 10.05 -1.20 9.59
CA HIS A 136 11.10 -1.85 8.81
C HIS A 136 11.14 -3.38 8.98
N ILE A 137 10.79 -3.88 10.17
CA ILE A 137 10.85 -5.32 10.48
C ILE A 137 9.53 -6.00 10.13
N PHE A 138 8.41 -5.29 10.29
CA PHE A 138 7.08 -5.84 10.12
C PHE A 138 6.81 -6.46 8.73
N PRO A 139 7.28 -5.90 7.61
CA PRO A 139 7.14 -6.55 6.30
C PRO A 139 7.76 -7.95 6.21
N LEU A 140 8.92 -8.16 6.86
CA LEU A 140 9.58 -9.48 6.89
C LEU A 140 8.77 -10.49 7.71
N VAL A 141 8.25 -10.05 8.86
CA VAL A 141 7.37 -10.84 9.72
C VAL A 141 6.07 -11.22 9.01
N LYS A 142 5.47 -10.29 8.26
CA LYS A 142 4.31 -10.58 7.41
C LYS A 142 4.62 -11.65 6.38
N ILE A 143 5.75 -11.54 5.67
CA ILE A 143 6.15 -12.55 4.68
C ILE A 143 6.28 -13.92 5.34
N GLU A 144 6.96 -14.00 6.48
CA GLU A 144 7.12 -15.26 7.22
C GLU A 144 5.77 -15.88 7.61
N ILE A 145 4.85 -15.07 8.12
CA ILE A 145 3.49 -15.54 8.47
C ILE A 145 2.73 -16.02 7.22
N LEU A 146 2.78 -15.26 6.13
CA LEU A 146 2.10 -15.61 4.89
C LEU A 146 2.66 -16.87 4.23
N GLN A 147 3.96 -17.15 4.38
CA GLN A 147 4.58 -18.41 3.96
C GLN A 147 4.08 -19.63 4.74
N ILE A 148 3.60 -19.45 5.98
CA ILE A 148 3.03 -20.54 6.79
C ILE A 148 1.59 -20.87 6.37
N LEU A 149 0.85 -19.87 5.89
CA LEU A 149 -0.53 -20.05 5.43
C LEU A 149 -0.61 -20.97 4.20
N PRO A 150 -1.74 -21.66 3.98
CA PRO A 150 -1.95 -22.40 2.75
C PRO A 150 -2.04 -21.45 1.53
N PRO A 151 -1.74 -21.95 0.32
CA PRO A 151 -1.97 -21.22 -0.93
C PRO A 151 -3.44 -20.83 -1.10
N LEU A 152 -3.70 -19.74 -1.83
CA LEU A 152 -5.08 -19.31 -2.13
C LEU A 152 -5.74 -20.35 -3.05
N LYS A 153 -6.97 -20.74 -2.73
CA LYS A 153 -7.77 -21.67 -3.54
C LYS A 153 -8.67 -20.88 -4.48
N SER A 154 -8.40 -20.96 -5.78
CA SER A 154 -9.22 -20.35 -6.84
C SER A 154 -9.61 -18.88 -6.57
N PRO A 155 -8.64 -17.99 -6.26
CA PRO A 155 -8.95 -16.58 -6.03
C PRO A 155 -9.57 -15.95 -7.28
N ARG A 156 -10.74 -15.31 -7.13
CA ARG A 156 -11.37 -14.55 -8.22
C ARG A 156 -10.82 -13.14 -8.37
N PHE A 157 -10.37 -12.57 -7.27
CA PHE A 157 -9.85 -11.21 -7.18
C PHE A 157 -8.54 -11.25 -6.42
N LEU A 158 -7.53 -10.56 -6.93
CA LEU A 158 -6.30 -10.27 -6.19
C LEU A 158 -6.32 -8.82 -5.74
N ASN A 159 -6.18 -8.58 -4.44
CA ASN A 159 -6.20 -7.25 -3.85
C ASN A 159 -5.09 -7.05 -2.81
N LYS A 160 -5.01 -5.85 -2.22
CA LYS A 160 -3.99 -5.54 -1.20
C LYS A 160 -3.94 -6.53 -0.01
N ASP A 161 -5.05 -7.20 0.30
CA ASP A 161 -5.17 -8.09 1.47
C ASP A 161 -4.71 -9.52 1.16
N ASN A 162 -4.96 -10.04 -0.06
CA ASN A 162 -4.65 -11.42 -0.42
C ASN A 162 -3.46 -11.57 -1.39
N PHE A 163 -3.09 -10.51 -2.11
CA PHE A 163 -1.98 -10.54 -3.05
C PHE A 163 -0.64 -10.89 -2.40
N PRO A 164 -0.30 -10.39 -1.19
CA PRO A 164 0.87 -10.85 -0.45
C PRO A 164 0.94 -12.37 -0.27
N GLN A 165 -0.17 -13.00 0.11
CA GLN A 165 -0.26 -14.47 0.28
C GLN A 165 -0.11 -15.20 -1.06
N CYS A 166 -0.67 -14.64 -2.12
CA CYS A 166 -0.49 -15.18 -3.47
C CYS A 166 0.99 -15.20 -3.88
N LEU A 167 1.73 -14.13 -3.58
CA LEU A 167 3.16 -14.04 -3.91
C LEU A 167 4.02 -15.04 -3.14
N THR A 168 3.72 -15.27 -1.87
CA THR A 168 4.47 -16.27 -1.07
C THR A 168 4.21 -17.71 -1.52
N HIS A 169 3.10 -17.95 -2.23
CA HIS A 169 2.69 -19.27 -2.71
C HIS A 169 2.46 -19.31 -4.22
N LEU A 170 3.24 -18.53 -4.97
CA LEU A 170 3.00 -18.33 -6.40
C LEU A 170 2.99 -19.63 -7.21
N ALA A 171 3.92 -20.55 -6.89
CA ALA A 171 4.07 -21.83 -7.59
C ALA A 171 2.88 -22.78 -7.36
N SER A 172 2.21 -22.67 -6.20
CA SER A 172 1.12 -23.55 -5.77
C SER A 172 -0.27 -22.90 -5.86
N THR A 173 -0.33 -21.59 -6.06
CA THR A 173 -1.59 -20.86 -6.25
C THR A 173 -2.05 -20.99 -7.71
N ASP A 174 -3.27 -21.48 -7.88
CA ASP A 174 -3.93 -21.50 -9.18
C ASP A 174 -4.52 -20.12 -9.51
N LEU A 175 -3.96 -19.48 -10.54
CA LEU A 175 -4.38 -18.15 -11.00
C LEU A 175 -5.40 -18.20 -12.15
N ALA A 176 -5.78 -19.38 -12.64
CA ALA A 176 -6.72 -19.52 -13.77
C ALA A 176 -8.09 -18.90 -13.48
N HIS A 177 -8.43 -18.72 -12.20
CA HIS A 177 -9.70 -18.17 -11.74
C HIS A 177 -9.65 -16.66 -11.48
N VAL A 178 -8.47 -16.01 -11.54
CA VAL A 178 -8.32 -14.59 -11.24
C VAL A 178 -8.89 -13.77 -12.40
N GLN A 179 -9.93 -12.99 -12.11
CA GLN A 179 -10.62 -12.14 -13.07
C GLN A 179 -10.12 -10.70 -13.01
N GLU A 180 -9.71 -10.24 -11.84
CA GLU A 180 -9.34 -8.83 -11.61
C GLU A 180 -8.24 -8.71 -10.55
N ILE A 181 -7.36 -7.74 -10.76
CA ILE A 181 -6.32 -7.35 -9.81
C ILE A 181 -6.59 -5.89 -9.41
N VAL A 182 -6.98 -5.66 -8.15
CA VAL A 182 -7.51 -4.39 -7.64
C VAL A 182 -6.61 -3.87 -6.52
N ASP A 183 -6.31 -2.57 -6.49
CA ASP A 183 -5.64 -1.91 -5.36
C ASP A 183 -4.29 -2.51 -4.90
N ILE A 184 -3.60 -3.28 -5.74
CA ILE A 184 -2.26 -3.80 -5.40
C ILE A 184 -1.18 -2.71 -5.32
N LEU A 185 -1.51 -1.50 -5.79
CA LEU A 185 -0.59 -0.36 -5.83
C LEU A 185 -0.33 0.25 -4.46
N THR A 186 -1.15 -0.06 -3.46
CA THR A 186 -0.93 0.38 -2.08
C THR A 186 -0.06 -0.59 -1.28
N LEU A 187 0.56 -1.58 -1.93
CA LEU A 187 1.41 -2.54 -1.24
C LEU A 187 2.76 -1.90 -0.89
N PRO A 188 3.34 -2.22 0.29
CA PRO A 188 4.67 -1.77 0.65
C PRO A 188 5.73 -2.17 -0.40
N ASN A 189 6.70 -1.29 -0.66
CA ASN A 189 7.80 -1.46 -1.62
C ASN A 189 8.49 -2.84 -1.60
N LEU A 190 8.55 -3.50 -0.45
CA LEU A 190 9.13 -4.85 -0.34
C LEU A 190 8.41 -5.88 -1.22
N TRP A 191 7.09 -5.78 -1.35
CA TRP A 191 6.30 -6.70 -2.19
C TRP A 191 6.54 -6.48 -3.67
N PHE A 192 6.81 -5.24 -4.08
CA PHE A 192 7.21 -4.94 -5.46
C PHE A 192 8.54 -5.58 -5.83
N LYS A 193 9.53 -5.55 -4.92
CA LYS A 193 10.80 -6.25 -5.15
C LYS A 193 10.58 -7.75 -5.36
N ILE A 194 9.80 -8.38 -4.48
CA ILE A 194 9.43 -9.80 -4.62
C ILE A 194 8.72 -10.06 -5.94
N LEU A 195 7.80 -9.18 -6.35
CA LEU A 195 7.09 -9.27 -7.63
C LEU A 195 8.06 -9.22 -8.83
N CYS A 196 8.97 -8.25 -8.85
CA CYS A 196 9.97 -8.08 -9.89
C CYS A 196 10.93 -9.28 -9.99
N ASP A 197 11.31 -9.84 -8.84
CA ASP A 197 12.17 -11.03 -8.76
C ASP A 197 11.42 -12.28 -9.27
N ASN A 198 10.09 -12.31 -9.18
CA ASN A 198 9.24 -13.40 -9.63
C ASN A 198 8.77 -13.23 -11.09
N ARG A 199 9.72 -13.27 -12.05
CA ARG A 199 9.42 -13.20 -13.51
C ARG A 199 8.32 -14.16 -13.98
N GLN A 200 8.19 -15.33 -13.34
CA GLN A 200 7.14 -16.31 -13.63
C GLN A 200 5.72 -15.77 -13.40
N PHE A 201 5.52 -14.87 -12.41
CA PHE A 201 4.23 -14.23 -12.19
C PHE A 201 3.84 -13.36 -13.37
N LEU A 202 4.76 -12.49 -13.82
CA LEU A 202 4.52 -11.60 -14.96
C LEU A 202 4.21 -12.39 -16.23
N GLN A 203 4.95 -13.48 -16.46
CA GLN A 203 4.69 -14.40 -17.57
C GLN A 203 3.29 -15.04 -17.47
N ARG A 204 2.90 -15.57 -16.32
CA ARG A 204 1.56 -16.18 -16.12
C ARG A 204 0.42 -15.15 -16.23
N ALA A 205 0.60 -13.96 -15.66
CA ALA A 205 -0.38 -12.88 -15.75
C ALA A 205 -0.56 -12.37 -17.20
N SER A 206 0.53 -12.28 -17.97
CA SER A 206 0.45 -11.91 -19.39
C SER A 206 -0.27 -12.97 -20.24
N LEU A 207 -0.15 -14.26 -19.90
CA LEU A 207 -0.90 -15.32 -20.57
C LEU A 207 -2.40 -15.23 -20.28
N LEU A 208 -2.79 -14.92 -19.03
CA LEU A 208 -4.20 -14.70 -18.67
C LEU A 208 -4.81 -13.52 -19.45
N SER A 209 -4.05 -12.45 -19.67
CA SER A 209 -4.49 -11.31 -20.50
C SER A 209 -4.67 -11.68 -21.97
N ARG A 210 -3.85 -12.62 -22.49
CA ARG A 210 -3.89 -13.06 -23.90
C ARG A 210 -5.08 -13.95 -24.23
N GLU A 211 -5.49 -14.85 -23.34
CA GLU A 211 -6.64 -15.73 -23.61
C GLU A 211 -7.97 -14.96 -23.74
N SER A 212 -8.03 -13.74 -23.20
CA SER A 212 -9.16 -12.83 -23.34
C SER A 212 -9.15 -11.94 -24.60
N ARG A 213 -8.15 -12.02 -25.48
CA ARG A 213 -8.07 -11.16 -26.68
C ARG A 213 -7.74 -11.96 -27.96
N PRO A 214 -8.48 -11.77 -29.07
CA PRO A 214 -8.21 -12.46 -30.33
C PRO A 214 -6.80 -12.13 -30.85
N ALA A 215 -6.16 -13.14 -31.44
CA ALA A 215 -4.76 -13.13 -31.87
C ALA A 215 -4.40 -11.92 -32.74
N LEU A 216 -3.59 -11.00 -32.20
CA LEU A 216 -2.93 -9.95 -32.95
C LEU A 216 -1.52 -10.39 -33.36
N THR A 217 -1.21 -10.06 -34.61
CA THR A 217 -0.02 -10.33 -35.43
C THR A 217 1.32 -10.09 -34.73
N GLU A 218 2.29 -10.96 -35.03
CA GLU A 218 3.46 -11.30 -34.20
C GLU A 218 4.53 -10.23 -33.93
N HIS A 219 4.42 -8.98 -34.40
CA HIS A 219 5.51 -8.00 -34.26
C HIS A 219 5.10 -6.59 -33.83
N GLU A 220 3.86 -6.35 -33.43
CA GLU A 220 3.49 -5.06 -32.82
C GLU A 220 3.82 -5.09 -31.32
N LEU A 221 4.63 -4.12 -30.88
CA LEU A 221 4.80 -3.86 -29.45
C LEU A 221 3.41 -3.65 -28.86
N MET A 222 3.09 -4.43 -27.82
CA MET A 222 1.80 -4.32 -27.16
C MET A 222 1.59 -2.87 -26.71
N PRO A 223 0.45 -2.23 -27.06
CA PRO A 223 0.22 -0.85 -26.70
C PRO A 223 0.20 -0.73 -25.17
N LEU A 224 1.07 0.13 -24.64
CA LEU A 224 1.05 0.52 -23.24
C LEU A 224 0.17 1.76 -23.14
N GLU A 225 -1.04 1.59 -22.61
CA GLU A 225 -2.00 2.69 -22.41
C GLU A 225 -1.83 3.37 -21.04
N ASP A 226 -1.63 2.58 -19.99
CA ASP A 226 -1.56 3.10 -18.63
C ASP A 226 -0.26 2.62 -17.97
N VAL A 227 0.52 3.56 -17.44
CA VAL A 227 1.72 3.26 -16.65
C VAL A 227 1.63 3.86 -15.26
N ILE A 228 2.06 3.08 -14.27
CA ILE A 228 2.19 3.51 -12.89
C ILE A 228 3.59 3.16 -12.41
N ILE A 229 4.38 4.19 -12.08
CA ILE A 229 5.76 4.08 -11.61
C ILE A 229 5.78 4.38 -10.11
N LEU A 230 6.18 3.40 -9.31
CA LEU A 230 6.33 3.57 -7.87
C LEU A 230 7.83 3.63 -7.56
N GLY A 231 8.33 4.83 -7.29
CA GLY A 231 9.70 5.04 -6.87
C GLY A 231 9.87 4.58 -5.44
N GLY A 232 10.65 3.52 -5.22
CA GLY A 232 11.02 3.06 -3.88
C GLY A 232 12.14 3.90 -3.26
N ARG A 233 12.93 3.25 -2.39
CA ARG A 233 14.14 3.85 -1.79
C ARG A 233 15.31 4.02 -2.75
N GLU A 234 15.17 3.56 -3.99
CA GLU A 234 16.16 3.76 -5.04
C GLU A 234 15.72 4.95 -5.89
N ARG A 235 16.69 5.69 -6.42
CA ARG A 235 16.39 6.82 -7.30
C ARG A 235 15.61 6.29 -8.50
N LEU A 236 14.49 6.94 -8.82
CA LEU A 236 13.92 6.78 -10.16
C LEU A 236 15.02 7.11 -11.16
N THR A 237 15.31 6.18 -12.07
CA THR A 237 16.32 6.39 -13.09
C THR A 237 15.66 7.14 -14.26
N THR A 238 16.02 6.82 -15.49
CA THR A 238 15.48 7.43 -16.69
C THR A 238 14.08 6.90 -17.06
N GLU A 239 13.49 5.96 -16.30
CA GLU A 239 12.23 5.30 -16.72
C GLU A 239 11.06 6.27 -16.88
N ILE A 240 11.01 7.33 -16.07
CA ILE A 240 9.98 8.37 -16.15
C ILE A 240 10.00 9.12 -17.49
N ASP A 241 11.16 9.16 -18.16
CA ASP A 241 11.37 9.82 -19.45
C ASP A 241 11.45 8.80 -20.61
N ASP A 242 11.99 7.60 -20.37
CA ASP A 242 12.13 6.55 -21.38
C ASP A 242 10.78 5.92 -21.79
N ILE A 243 9.87 5.72 -20.83
CA ILE A 243 8.56 5.10 -21.12
C ILE A 243 7.70 6.00 -22.02
N PRO A 244 7.52 7.30 -21.74
CA PRO A 244 6.79 8.19 -22.62
C PRO A 244 7.42 8.29 -24.02
N PHE A 245 8.75 8.21 -24.12
CA PHE A 245 9.43 8.16 -25.41
C PHE A 245 9.07 6.89 -26.20
N ALA A 246 9.18 5.71 -25.58
CA ALA A 246 8.94 4.42 -26.23
C ALA A 246 7.47 4.17 -26.60
N PHE A 247 6.52 4.70 -25.82
CA PHE A 247 5.09 4.43 -25.96
C PHE A 247 4.26 5.67 -26.32
N SER A 248 4.88 6.63 -27.01
CA SER A 248 4.31 7.97 -27.19
C SER A 248 2.93 8.02 -27.85
N GLN A 249 2.65 7.06 -28.73
CA GLN A 249 1.40 6.98 -29.49
C GLN A 249 0.28 6.23 -28.77
N THR A 250 0.59 5.50 -27.69
CA THR A 250 -0.38 4.63 -27.00
C THR A 250 -0.65 5.08 -25.58
N LEU A 251 0.27 5.81 -24.96
CA LEU A 251 0.24 6.12 -23.53
C LEU A 251 -0.83 7.18 -23.19
N ARG A 252 -1.90 6.74 -22.53
CA ARG A 252 -3.06 7.54 -22.12
C ARG A 252 -2.96 8.04 -20.68
N LYS A 253 -2.26 7.31 -19.81
CA LYS A 253 -2.08 7.68 -18.40
C LYS A 253 -0.65 7.42 -17.93
N ILE A 254 -0.08 8.42 -17.28
CA ILE A 254 1.15 8.29 -16.50
C ILE A 254 0.82 8.65 -15.05
N ALA A 255 1.09 7.73 -14.13
CA ALA A 255 1.10 8.01 -12.70
C ALA A 255 2.47 7.68 -12.12
N VAL A 256 3.04 8.58 -11.32
CA VAL A 256 4.30 8.39 -10.62
C VAL A 256 4.09 8.73 -9.16
N ALA A 257 4.50 7.85 -8.25
CA ALA A 257 4.55 8.15 -6.82
C ALA A 257 5.93 7.78 -6.29
N VAL A 258 6.62 8.73 -5.66
CA VAL A 258 7.96 8.51 -5.10
C VAL A 258 7.87 8.46 -3.58
N GLU A 259 8.26 7.32 -3.02
CA GLU A 259 8.29 7.02 -1.59
C GLU A 259 9.72 6.71 -1.12
N GLY A 260 10.37 7.64 -0.41
CA GLY A 260 11.69 7.44 0.19
C GLY A 260 12.34 8.74 0.67
N VAL A 261 13.34 8.64 1.55
CA VAL A 261 14.06 9.80 2.11
C VAL A 261 15.03 10.34 1.05
N PHE A 262 14.53 11.15 0.12
CA PHE A 262 15.35 11.76 -0.92
C PHE A 262 15.17 13.28 -0.91
N GLU A 263 16.21 14.02 -0.51
CA GLU A 263 16.27 15.48 -0.67
C GLU A 263 16.52 15.90 -2.14
N GLU A 264 16.12 15.08 -3.12
CA GLU A 264 16.48 15.29 -4.52
C GLU A 264 15.40 15.96 -5.35
N ILE A 265 15.87 16.57 -6.44
CA ILE A 265 15.05 17.21 -7.45
C ILE A 265 14.60 16.15 -8.44
N LEU A 266 13.31 15.83 -8.46
CA LEU A 266 12.71 14.99 -9.50
C LEU A 266 12.40 15.87 -10.71
N CYS A 267 13.24 15.76 -11.74
CA CYS A 267 12.96 16.37 -13.03
C CYS A 267 12.08 15.44 -13.87
N ILE A 268 11.07 15.97 -14.53
CA ILE A 268 10.14 15.18 -15.36
C ILE A 268 9.97 15.86 -16.72
N GLY A 269 9.71 15.08 -17.76
CA GLY A 269 9.41 15.65 -19.08
C GLY A 269 10.63 15.89 -19.96
N ARG A 270 11.82 15.45 -19.54
CA ARG A 270 13.04 15.72 -20.31
C ARG A 270 13.11 14.78 -21.50
N GLY A 271 13.12 15.36 -22.69
CA GLY A 271 13.16 14.58 -23.93
C GLY A 271 11.85 13.84 -24.23
N TRP A 272 10.76 14.19 -23.55
CA TRP A 272 9.44 13.71 -23.95
C TRP A 272 9.16 14.19 -25.38
N VAL A 273 8.66 13.27 -26.21
CA VAL A 273 8.14 13.58 -27.55
C VAL A 273 6.65 13.86 -27.45
N ASP A 274 6.01 14.17 -28.57
CA ASP A 274 4.57 14.38 -28.58
C ASP A 274 3.81 13.13 -28.12
N LEU A 275 2.99 13.32 -27.09
CA LEU A 275 2.12 12.35 -26.44
C LEU A 275 0.66 12.69 -26.78
N PRO A 276 0.24 12.53 -28.05
CA PRO A 276 -1.06 13.02 -28.51
C PRO A 276 -2.23 12.31 -27.84
N VAL A 277 -2.03 11.12 -27.25
CA VAL A 277 -3.11 10.37 -26.59
C VAL A 277 -3.07 10.45 -25.06
N LEU A 278 -2.10 11.16 -24.47
CA LEU A 278 -1.98 11.28 -23.02
C LEU A 278 -3.09 12.17 -22.46
N MET A 279 -3.97 11.56 -21.67
CA MET A 279 -5.14 12.21 -21.06
C MET A 279 -4.91 12.51 -19.58
N ARG A 280 -4.06 11.75 -18.89
CA ARG A 280 -3.89 11.84 -17.44
C ARG A 280 -2.41 11.81 -17.04
N LEU A 281 -1.98 12.84 -16.33
CA LEU A 281 -0.63 12.93 -15.75
C LEU A 281 -0.75 13.16 -14.24
N SER A 282 -0.20 12.25 -13.45
CA SER A 282 -0.26 12.31 -11.98
C SER A 282 1.11 12.03 -11.40
N ILE A 283 1.80 13.03 -10.86
CA ILE A 283 3.14 12.86 -10.29
C ILE A 283 3.13 13.36 -8.85
N ASN A 284 3.44 12.44 -7.94
CA ASN A 284 3.53 12.70 -6.52
C ASN A 284 4.98 12.50 -6.04
N ALA A 285 5.71 13.60 -5.91
CA ALA A 285 7.05 13.68 -5.35
C ALA A 285 6.99 14.06 -3.86
N ASN A 286 6.29 13.25 -3.06
CA ASN A 286 6.01 13.53 -1.63
C ASN A 286 7.25 13.86 -0.78
N LEU A 287 8.44 13.50 -1.22
CA LEU A 287 9.66 13.58 -0.41
C LEU A 287 10.78 14.37 -1.09
N GLY A 288 10.62 14.72 -2.36
CA GLY A 288 11.58 15.49 -3.14
C GLY A 288 10.96 16.76 -3.71
N ARG A 289 11.73 17.50 -4.50
CA ARG A 289 11.24 18.68 -5.21
C ARG A 289 10.86 18.32 -6.63
N LEU A 290 9.63 18.59 -7.05
CA LEU A 290 9.20 18.34 -8.42
C LEU A 290 9.57 19.52 -9.33
N VAL A 291 10.24 19.22 -10.45
CA VAL A 291 10.62 20.22 -11.46
C VAL A 291 10.16 19.72 -12.84
N PRO A 292 9.00 20.18 -13.34
CA PRO A 292 8.58 19.88 -14.69
C PRO A 292 9.50 20.57 -15.71
N ASP A 293 9.78 19.86 -16.81
CA ASP A 293 10.45 20.43 -17.97
C ASP A 293 9.62 21.58 -18.57
N ARG A 294 10.30 22.53 -19.22
CA ARG A 294 9.68 23.73 -19.77
C ARG A 294 8.67 23.40 -20.86
N ASP A 295 8.91 22.33 -21.62
CA ASP A 295 8.08 21.93 -22.76
C ASP A 295 7.07 20.81 -22.41
N LEU A 296 7.05 20.32 -21.16
CA LEU A 296 6.22 19.19 -20.71
C LEU A 296 4.76 19.25 -21.23
N PHE A 297 4.09 20.39 -21.05
CA PHE A 297 2.69 20.54 -21.44
C PHE A 297 2.47 20.71 -22.94
N ARG A 298 3.47 21.18 -23.70
CA ARG A 298 3.36 21.32 -25.16
C ARG A 298 3.30 19.97 -25.85
N HIS A 299 4.01 18.99 -25.31
CA HIS A 299 3.99 17.63 -25.81
C HIS A 299 2.70 16.87 -25.47
N CYS A 300 1.81 17.42 -24.65
CA CYS A 300 0.63 16.70 -24.15
C CYS A 300 -0.69 17.47 -24.42
N PRO A 301 -1.05 17.74 -25.69
CA PRO A 301 -2.16 18.64 -26.04
C PRO A 301 -3.55 18.13 -25.60
N ASN A 302 -3.68 16.83 -25.33
CA ASN A 302 -4.95 16.19 -24.98
C ASN A 302 -5.10 15.88 -23.48
N LEU A 303 -4.28 16.48 -22.62
CA LEU A 303 -4.41 16.32 -21.17
C LEU A 303 -5.76 16.81 -20.66
N GLN A 304 -6.44 15.94 -19.93
CA GLN A 304 -7.69 16.23 -19.22
C GLN A 304 -7.45 16.46 -17.73
N ARG A 305 -6.52 15.69 -17.13
CA ARG A 305 -6.26 15.75 -15.69
C ARG A 305 -4.77 15.79 -15.41
N VAL A 306 -4.37 16.82 -14.68
CA VAL A 306 -2.99 17.01 -14.23
C VAL A 306 -2.99 17.13 -12.71
N LEU A 307 -2.24 16.25 -12.05
CA LEU A 307 -1.93 16.31 -10.63
C LEU A 307 -0.40 16.32 -10.49
N LEU A 308 0.17 17.44 -10.08
CA LEU A 308 1.60 17.55 -9.76
C LEU A 308 1.69 17.97 -8.30
N SER A 309 2.20 17.08 -7.46
CA SER A 309 2.35 17.36 -6.04
C SER A 309 3.76 17.06 -5.54
N ASP A 310 4.31 17.97 -4.76
CA ASP A 310 5.43 17.70 -3.87
C ASP A 310 5.09 18.16 -2.43
N LYS A 311 6.03 18.06 -1.48
CA LYS A 311 5.85 18.55 -0.09
C LYS A 311 6.78 19.72 0.27
N ILE A 312 7.27 20.45 -0.74
CA ILE A 312 8.17 21.58 -0.54
C ILE A 312 7.40 22.81 -0.06
N LYS A 313 7.40 22.99 1.27
CA LYS A 313 6.78 24.15 1.93
C LYS A 313 7.36 25.52 1.55
N ARG A 314 8.56 25.56 0.96
CA ARG A 314 9.29 26.81 0.64
C ARG A 314 10.04 26.71 -0.68
N TYR A 315 9.57 27.44 -1.69
CA TYR A 315 10.28 27.60 -2.95
C TYR A 315 11.19 28.83 -2.92
N ARG A 316 12.42 28.68 -3.42
CA ARG A 316 13.25 29.82 -3.79
C ARG A 316 12.83 30.27 -5.18
N TYR A 317 12.62 31.57 -5.38
CA TYR A 317 12.22 32.14 -6.68
C TYR A 317 13.11 31.65 -7.84
N ARG A 318 14.44 31.64 -7.65
CA ARG A 318 15.42 31.15 -8.64
C ARG A 318 15.28 29.66 -9.00
N GLY A 319 14.63 28.88 -8.15
CA GLY A 319 14.41 27.47 -8.41
C GLY A 319 13.20 27.22 -9.31
N ILE A 320 12.23 28.13 -9.37
CA ILE A 320 10.97 27.91 -10.07
C ILE A 320 11.24 27.97 -11.58
N VAL A 321 11.10 26.81 -12.24
CA VAL A 321 11.17 26.71 -13.70
C VAL A 321 9.78 26.98 -14.25
N THR A 322 9.65 27.96 -15.12
CA THR A 322 8.38 28.26 -15.79
C THR A 322 8.21 27.39 -17.02
N CYS A 323 7.09 26.66 -17.07
CA CYS A 323 6.65 25.99 -18.29
C CYS A 323 6.29 27.02 -19.36
N LEU A 324 6.52 26.66 -20.63
CA LEU A 324 6.10 27.47 -21.76
C LEU A 324 4.58 27.38 -21.94
N PRO A 325 3.96 28.40 -22.56
CA PRO A 325 2.54 28.34 -22.89
C PRO A 325 2.23 27.10 -23.74
N ALA A 326 1.16 26.41 -23.37
CA ALA A 326 0.63 25.23 -24.04
C ALA A 326 -0.89 25.38 -24.24
N ASP A 327 -1.41 24.87 -25.36
CA ASP A 327 -2.85 24.81 -25.61
C ASP A 327 -3.40 23.50 -25.04
N LEU A 328 -4.09 23.60 -23.91
CA LEU A 328 -4.69 22.47 -23.20
C LEU A 328 -6.22 22.58 -23.21
N SER A 329 -6.81 22.74 -24.41
CA SER A 329 -8.25 22.90 -24.63
C SER A 329 -9.15 21.82 -24.00
N ARG A 330 -8.58 20.66 -23.64
CA ARG A 330 -9.29 19.53 -23.00
C ARG A 330 -9.09 19.43 -21.49
N LEU A 331 -8.36 20.36 -20.86
CA LEU A 331 -8.04 20.28 -19.45
C LEU A 331 -9.27 20.51 -18.57
N GLU A 332 -9.69 19.46 -17.87
CA GLU A 332 -10.82 19.47 -16.93
C GLU A 332 -10.37 19.77 -15.50
N SER A 333 -9.16 19.32 -15.12
CA SER A 333 -8.66 19.41 -13.75
C SER A 333 -7.16 19.66 -13.74
N LEU A 334 -6.74 20.72 -13.04
CA LEU A 334 -5.35 21.06 -12.77
C LEU A 334 -5.16 21.22 -11.26
N ASN A 335 -4.36 20.34 -10.67
CA ASN A 335 -4.00 20.38 -9.26
C ASN A 335 -2.49 20.44 -9.13
N LEU A 336 -1.99 21.58 -8.66
CA LEU A 336 -0.59 21.84 -8.39
C LEU A 336 -0.43 22.08 -6.90
N ARG A 337 0.32 21.21 -6.22
CA ARG A 337 0.53 21.28 -4.77
C ARG A 337 2.02 21.23 -4.45
N GLY A 338 2.49 22.13 -3.59
CA GLY A 338 3.83 22.10 -3.01
C GLY A 338 3.78 22.22 -1.49
#